data_AF-A0A1F7NPB6-F1
#
_entry.id   AF-A0A1F7NPB6-F1
#
_cell.length_a   1.000
_cell.length_b   1.000
_cell.length_c   1.000
_cell.angle_alpha   90.00
_cell.angle_beta   90.00
_cell.angle_gamma   90.00
#
_symmetry.space_group_name_H-M   'P 1'
#
loop_
_entity.id
_entity.type
_entity.pdbx_description
1 polymer ?
#
loop_
_entity_poly.entity_id
_entity_poly.type
_entity_poly.pdbx_seq_one_letter_code
_entity_poly.pdbx_strand_id
1 'polypeptide(L)'
;MLTAVAARHTRMLLTGDHAVAYAALRARPHLIPVYPITPQTPVLEKLAELKDRGELTADLMTVESEHSAMAACIAASLAGTRVFTATASQGLALMHEMLHYAAGARAPVVMVNVNRTLGSPWGFWADQTDSLSQRDTGWLQFYCESAQEALDTVLQAYRVAEAVLLPAMVVIEAMYISHTLEPVEVPDPELVAAFLPPYAPSLRLDVTEPRGFGGTVSPAQWRATRLSMQAAMALALERVDEAGRLYGELTGRGYSRLEAYRAEDAELLLMAAGGIAGTCREAVDRLRAEGIPVGLVKLRLFRPFPGEDVVRALAAAEKVAVIDRNCSV
;
A
#
# COMPACT_ATOMS: atom_id res chain seq x y z
N MET A 1 -16.76 23.71 -1.24
CA MET A 1 -15.59 24.54 -0.89
C MET A 1 -15.06 24.03 0.44
N LEU A 2 -14.03 23.18 0.42
CA LEU A 2 -13.26 22.85 1.63
C LEU A 2 -12.45 24.09 1.99
N THR A 3 -12.80 24.76 3.08
CA THR A 3 -11.98 25.83 3.66
C THR A 3 -10.58 25.29 3.94
N ALA A 4 -9.54 26.00 3.51
CA ALA A 4 -8.15 25.63 3.75
C ALA A 4 -7.89 25.54 5.26
N VAL A 5 -7.95 24.33 5.80
CA VAL A 5 -7.49 24.04 7.15
C VAL A 5 -5.97 24.09 7.08
N ALA A 6 -5.32 24.95 7.85
CA ALA A 6 -3.86 24.93 7.96
C ALA A 6 -3.42 23.49 8.25
N ALA A 7 -2.44 22.96 7.50
CA ALA A 7 -2.00 21.58 7.64
C ALA A 7 -1.62 21.33 9.10
N ARG A 8 -2.41 20.50 9.80
CA ARG A 8 -2.15 20.13 11.19
C ARG A 8 -1.57 18.73 11.23
N HIS A 9 -0.32 18.66 11.64
CA HIS A 9 0.42 17.42 11.79
C HIS A 9 1.32 17.49 13.02
N THR A 10 1.62 16.33 13.59
CA THR A 10 2.67 16.18 14.60
C THR A 10 3.92 15.62 13.92
N ARG A 11 5.04 16.34 14.02
CA ARG A 11 6.33 15.87 13.50
C ARG A 11 6.99 14.96 14.54
N MET A 12 7.31 13.73 14.15
CA MET A 12 7.84 12.69 15.01
C MET A 12 9.04 12.02 14.33
N LEU A 13 10.00 11.53 15.11
CA LEU A 13 11.06 10.67 14.57
C LEU A 13 10.55 9.22 14.63
N LEU A 14 10.27 8.62 13.47
CA LEU A 14 9.64 7.31 13.35
C LEU A 14 10.41 6.43 12.38
N THR A 15 10.41 5.12 12.63
CA THR A 15 10.78 4.14 11.61
C THR A 15 9.61 3.93 10.64
N GLY A 16 9.85 3.32 9.48
CA GLY A 16 8.76 2.95 8.57
C GLY A 16 7.69 2.07 9.22
N ASP A 17 8.11 1.09 10.04
CA ASP A 17 7.18 0.22 10.78
C ASP A 17 6.31 1.01 11.76
N HIS A 18 6.89 1.96 12.49
CA HIS A 18 6.12 2.82 13.38
C HIS A 18 5.23 3.79 12.59
N ALA A 19 5.70 4.33 11.47
CA ALA A 19 4.94 5.25 10.63
C ALA A 19 3.65 4.59 10.10
N VAL A 20 3.72 3.33 9.65
CA VAL A 20 2.52 2.59 9.23
C VAL A 20 1.61 2.21 10.40
N ALA A 21 2.14 1.97 11.60
CA ALA A 21 1.33 1.78 12.81
C ALA A 21 0.53 3.05 13.16
N TYR A 22 1.15 4.24 13.07
CA TYR A 22 0.43 5.51 13.21
C TYR A 22 -0.57 5.73 12.08
N ALA A 23 -0.27 5.30 10.85
CA ALA A 23 -1.24 5.35 9.75
C ALA A 23 -2.48 4.50 10.05
N ALA A 24 -2.29 3.28 10.55
CA ALA A 24 -3.38 2.39 10.95
C ALA A 24 -4.19 2.99 12.11
N LEU A 25 -3.53 3.57 13.12
CA LEU A 25 -4.21 4.31 14.19
C LEU A 25 -5.11 5.41 13.62
N ARG A 26 -4.59 6.22 12.68
CA ARG A 26 -5.35 7.30 12.04
C ARG A 26 -6.48 6.82 11.13
N ALA A 27 -6.30 5.67 10.46
CA ALA A 27 -7.32 5.07 9.62
C ALA A 27 -8.52 4.50 10.41
N ARG A 28 -8.34 4.26 11.73
CA ARG A 28 -9.37 3.74 12.65
C ARG A 28 -10.03 2.44 12.15
N PRO A 29 -9.27 1.36 11.88
CA PRO A 29 -9.85 0.04 11.72
C PRO A 29 -10.50 -0.42 13.04
N HIS A 30 -11.49 -1.31 13.00
CA HIS A 30 -12.02 -1.92 14.22
C HIS A 30 -11.37 -3.26 14.56
N LEU A 31 -10.78 -3.95 13.58
CA LEU A 31 -10.09 -5.22 13.78
C LEU A 31 -8.73 -5.22 13.07
N ILE A 32 -7.72 -5.73 13.77
CA ILE A 32 -6.36 -5.90 13.26
C ILE A 32 -5.89 -7.33 13.58
N PRO A 33 -6.20 -8.31 12.70
CA PRO A 33 -5.67 -9.66 12.79
C PRO A 33 -4.20 -9.71 12.42
N VAL A 34 -3.39 -10.38 13.23
CA VAL A 34 -1.92 -10.29 13.14
C VAL A 34 -1.24 -11.59 13.52
N TYR A 35 -0.13 -11.86 12.85
CA TYR A 35 0.84 -12.88 13.22
C TYR A 35 2.25 -12.28 13.10
N PRO A 36 3.13 -12.45 14.10
CA PRO A 36 4.43 -11.80 14.11
C PRO A 36 5.38 -12.45 13.10
N ILE A 37 5.98 -11.63 12.24
CA ILE A 37 7.05 -12.06 11.34
C ILE A 37 8.07 -10.93 11.12
N THR A 38 9.36 -11.23 11.29
CA THR A 38 10.42 -10.25 11.02
C THR A 38 10.46 -9.89 9.53
N PRO A 39 10.67 -8.61 9.17
CA PRO A 39 10.85 -7.42 10.00
C PRO A 39 9.56 -6.64 10.31
N GLN A 40 8.38 -7.20 10.06
CA GLN A 40 7.11 -6.52 10.31
C GLN A 40 6.74 -6.43 11.80
N THR A 41 7.25 -7.32 12.66
CA THR A 41 6.92 -7.39 14.09
C THR A 41 6.85 -6.03 14.83
N PRO A 42 7.75 -5.04 14.58
CA PRO A 42 7.66 -3.73 15.22
C PRO A 42 6.36 -2.96 14.93
N VAL A 43 5.68 -3.22 13.80
CA VAL A 43 4.34 -2.66 13.51
C VAL A 43 3.35 -3.16 14.57
N LEU A 44 3.36 -4.47 14.85
CA LEU A 44 2.49 -5.10 15.85
C LEU A 44 2.80 -4.57 17.25
N GLU A 45 4.08 -4.54 17.63
CA GLU A 45 4.51 -4.05 18.94
C GLU A 45 4.05 -2.59 19.17
N LYS A 46 4.19 -1.73 18.15
CA LYS A 46 3.73 -0.35 18.24
C LYS A 46 2.22 -0.23 18.35
N LEU A 47 1.46 -1.02 17.61
CA LEU A 47 0.00 -1.03 17.71
C LEU A 47 -0.47 -1.53 19.08
N ALA A 48 0.21 -2.52 19.67
CA ALA A 48 -0.05 -3.00 21.02
C ALA A 48 0.22 -1.92 22.07
N GLU A 49 1.33 -1.18 21.94
CA GLU A 49 1.64 -0.03 22.81
C GLU A 49 0.58 1.08 22.71
N LEU A 50 0.14 1.42 21.49
CA LEU A 50 -0.91 2.41 21.28
C LEU A 50 -2.27 1.96 21.85
N LYS A 51 -2.56 0.66 21.82
CA LYS A 51 -3.75 0.08 22.45
C LYS A 51 -3.67 0.14 23.98
N ASP A 52 -2.52 -0.21 24.57
CA ASP A 52 -2.30 -0.15 26.03
C ASP A 52 -2.44 1.28 26.57
N ARG A 53 -2.04 2.29 25.78
CA ARG A 53 -2.26 3.72 26.08
C ARG A 53 -3.71 4.19 25.92
N GLY A 54 -4.61 3.35 25.39
CA GLY A 54 -5.99 3.71 25.10
C GLY A 54 -6.17 4.60 23.86
N GLU A 55 -5.15 4.76 23.03
CA GLU A 55 -5.22 5.57 21.80
C GLU A 55 -5.84 4.77 20.64
N LEU A 56 -5.49 3.48 20.53
CA LEU A 56 -6.03 2.57 19.51
C LEU A 56 -7.25 1.81 20.06
N THR A 57 -8.43 2.07 19.49
CA THR A 57 -9.69 1.39 19.88
C THR A 57 -9.92 0.04 19.18
N ALA A 58 -9.07 -0.31 18.21
CA ALA A 58 -9.21 -1.53 17.42
C ALA A 58 -8.93 -2.80 18.26
N ASP A 59 -9.58 -3.90 17.90
CA ASP A 59 -9.24 -5.21 18.42
C ASP A 59 -8.02 -5.79 17.71
N LEU A 60 -6.94 -5.97 18.48
CA LEU A 60 -5.76 -6.70 18.03
C LEU A 60 -6.03 -8.19 18.23
N MET A 61 -6.12 -8.94 17.12
CA MET A 61 -6.43 -10.37 17.14
C MET A 61 -5.17 -11.16 16.79
N THR A 62 -4.55 -11.77 17.80
CA THR A 62 -3.42 -12.70 17.59
C THR A 62 -3.95 -14.04 17.12
N VAL A 63 -3.55 -14.44 15.92
CA VAL A 63 -3.94 -15.73 15.30
C VAL A 63 -2.77 -16.71 15.32
N GLU A 64 -2.98 -17.93 14.84
CA GLU A 64 -1.97 -18.98 14.80
C GLU A 64 -1.07 -18.97 13.54
N SER A 65 -1.48 -18.24 12.49
CA SER A 65 -0.70 -18.06 11.26
C SER A 65 -1.19 -16.88 10.42
N GLU A 66 -0.38 -16.43 9.45
CA GLU A 66 -0.75 -15.39 8.50
C GLU A 66 -1.95 -15.76 7.62
N HIS A 67 -2.14 -17.04 7.31
CA HIS A 67 -3.32 -17.52 6.61
C HIS A 67 -4.61 -17.13 7.37
N SER A 68 -4.65 -17.40 8.68
CA SER A 68 -5.78 -17.06 9.53
C SER A 68 -5.92 -15.56 9.78
N ALA A 69 -4.82 -14.81 9.75
CA ALA A 69 -4.87 -13.35 9.83
C ALA A 69 -5.65 -12.78 8.63
N MET A 70 -5.33 -13.24 7.41
CA MET A 70 -6.04 -12.80 6.21
C MET A 70 -7.49 -13.30 6.18
N ALA A 71 -7.76 -14.53 6.63
CA ALA A 71 -9.14 -15.04 6.75
C ALA A 71 -10.00 -14.18 7.69
N ALA A 72 -9.47 -13.80 8.85
CA ALA A 72 -10.13 -12.87 9.77
C ALA A 72 -10.33 -11.48 9.14
N CYS A 73 -9.35 -10.97 8.37
CA CYS A 73 -9.49 -9.70 7.65
C CYS A 73 -10.65 -9.72 6.66
N ILE A 74 -10.79 -10.79 5.88
CA ILE A 74 -11.86 -10.94 4.89
C ILE A 74 -13.22 -10.98 5.59
N ALA A 75 -13.36 -11.81 6.62
CA ALA A 75 -14.62 -11.92 7.36
C ALA A 75 -15.05 -10.59 7.99
N ALA A 76 -14.12 -9.87 8.62
CA ALA A 76 -14.40 -8.57 9.22
C ALA A 76 -14.70 -7.50 8.16
N SER A 77 -13.98 -7.48 7.05
CA SER A 77 -14.29 -6.57 5.93
C SER A 77 -15.70 -6.79 5.39
N LEU A 78 -16.10 -8.05 5.20
CA LEU A 78 -17.46 -8.43 4.80
C LEU A 78 -18.51 -8.14 5.87
N ALA A 79 -18.15 -8.11 7.15
CA ALA A 79 -19.03 -7.63 8.22
C ALA A 79 -19.22 -6.10 8.22
N GLY A 80 -18.59 -5.39 7.28
CA GLY A 80 -18.76 -3.95 7.12
C GLY A 80 -17.79 -3.11 7.95
N THR A 81 -16.70 -3.69 8.47
CA THR A 81 -15.67 -2.94 9.18
C THR A 81 -14.42 -2.72 8.36
N ARG A 82 -13.78 -1.56 8.57
CA ARG A 82 -12.40 -1.32 8.15
C ARG A 82 -11.46 -2.24 8.94
N VAL A 83 -10.50 -2.84 8.23
CA VAL A 83 -9.54 -3.79 8.77
C VAL A 83 -8.13 -3.42 8.33
N PHE A 84 -7.15 -3.72 9.18
CA PHE A 84 -5.72 -3.55 8.89
C PHE A 84 -4.99 -4.84 9.20
N THR A 85 -3.91 -5.13 8.49
CA THR A 85 -2.94 -6.14 8.90
C THR A 85 -1.56 -5.79 8.33
N ALA A 86 -0.53 -6.46 8.80
CA ALA A 86 0.80 -6.35 8.22
C ALA A 86 1.50 -7.71 8.25
N THR A 87 2.33 -7.97 7.24
CA THR A 87 3.10 -9.21 7.11
C THR A 87 4.41 -8.97 6.36
N ALA A 88 5.17 -10.03 6.10
CA ALA A 88 6.39 -10.03 5.30
C ALA A 88 6.64 -11.42 4.70
N SER A 89 7.24 -11.52 3.51
CA SER A 89 7.90 -12.73 2.99
C SER A 89 7.11 -14.04 3.14
N GLN A 90 7.53 -14.95 4.01
CA GLN A 90 6.91 -16.27 4.19
C GLN A 90 5.46 -16.14 4.65
N GLY A 91 5.17 -15.13 5.47
CA GLY A 91 3.83 -14.84 5.93
C GLY A 91 2.93 -14.41 4.79
N LEU A 92 3.42 -13.55 3.91
CA LEU A 92 2.70 -13.18 2.69
C LEU A 92 2.49 -14.38 1.76
N ALA A 93 3.50 -15.24 1.62
CA ALA A 93 3.36 -16.47 0.82
C ALA A 93 2.31 -17.42 1.42
N LEU A 94 2.24 -17.52 2.75
CA LEU A 94 1.22 -18.31 3.45
C LEU A 94 -0.19 -17.71 3.32
N MET A 95 -0.30 -16.40 3.05
CA MET A 95 -1.57 -15.74 2.73
C MET A 95 -2.03 -15.97 1.28
N HIS A 96 -1.22 -16.53 0.38
CA HIS A 96 -1.45 -16.51 -1.08
C HIS A 96 -2.87 -16.94 -1.50
N GLU A 97 -3.36 -18.07 -0.97
CA GLU A 97 -4.73 -18.54 -1.21
C GLU A 97 -5.76 -17.47 -0.79
N MET A 98 -5.62 -16.96 0.43
CA MET A 98 -6.54 -15.99 0.99
C MET A 98 -6.49 -14.63 0.29
N LEU A 99 -5.37 -14.26 -0.34
CA LEU A 99 -5.28 -13.05 -1.17
C LEU A 99 -6.25 -13.13 -2.36
N HIS A 100 -6.36 -14.30 -3.01
CA HIS A 100 -7.34 -14.52 -4.08
C HIS A 100 -8.78 -14.44 -3.55
N TYR A 101 -9.04 -14.99 -2.36
CA TYR A 101 -10.35 -14.87 -1.72
C TYR A 101 -10.70 -13.43 -1.38
N ALA A 102 -9.78 -12.63 -0.84
CA ALA A 102 -10.03 -11.23 -0.50
C ALA A 102 -10.44 -10.42 -1.74
N ALA A 103 -9.70 -10.57 -2.83
CA ALA A 103 -10.00 -9.86 -4.08
C ALA A 103 -11.30 -10.36 -4.73
N GLY A 104 -11.54 -11.68 -4.74
CA GLY A 104 -12.77 -12.29 -5.26
C GLY A 104 -14.01 -11.95 -4.45
N ALA A 105 -13.88 -11.84 -3.13
CA ALA A 105 -14.93 -11.45 -2.20
C ALA A 105 -15.18 -9.93 -2.19
N ARG A 106 -14.41 -9.15 -2.95
CA ARG A 106 -14.52 -7.68 -3.03
C ARG A 106 -14.32 -7.02 -1.66
N ALA A 107 -13.41 -7.56 -0.86
CA ALA A 107 -13.10 -7.10 0.49
C ALA A 107 -11.98 -6.04 0.45
N PRO A 108 -12.24 -4.76 0.75
CA PRO A 108 -11.22 -3.71 0.76
C PRO A 108 -10.34 -3.76 2.03
N VAL A 109 -9.52 -4.80 2.12
CA VAL A 109 -8.48 -4.96 3.15
C VAL A 109 -7.28 -4.10 2.78
N VAL A 110 -6.72 -3.34 3.74
CA VAL A 110 -5.39 -2.71 3.57
C VAL A 110 -4.38 -3.48 4.39
N MET A 111 -3.32 -3.91 3.73
CA MET A 111 -2.21 -4.64 4.32
C MET A 111 -0.90 -3.94 4.03
N VAL A 112 -0.03 -3.82 5.02
CA VAL A 112 1.37 -3.45 4.79
C VAL A 112 2.21 -4.72 4.64
N ASN A 113 2.92 -4.84 3.52
CA ASN A 113 3.94 -5.86 3.34
C ASN A 113 5.32 -5.24 3.55
N VAL A 114 6.02 -5.67 4.59
CA VAL A 114 7.40 -5.27 4.83
C VAL A 114 8.31 -6.23 4.07
N ASN A 115 8.54 -5.92 2.79
CA ASN A 115 9.06 -6.90 1.84
C ASN A 115 10.48 -7.35 2.17
N ARG A 116 10.68 -8.67 2.26
CA ARG A 116 12.00 -9.27 2.47
C ARG A 116 12.22 -10.53 1.64
N THR A 117 13.46 -11.01 1.58
CA THR A 117 13.88 -12.24 0.91
C THR A 117 12.93 -13.42 1.19
N LEU A 118 12.51 -14.11 0.13
CA LEU A 118 11.58 -15.23 0.18
C LEU A 118 12.33 -16.57 0.08
N GLY A 119 12.11 -17.47 1.04
CA GLY A 119 12.52 -18.86 0.94
C GLY A 119 13.97 -19.11 1.36
N SER A 120 14.60 -20.09 0.70
CA SER A 120 15.99 -20.51 0.95
C SER A 120 16.93 -19.94 -0.12
N PRO A 121 18.11 -19.41 0.26
CA PRO A 121 18.59 -19.23 1.62
C PRO A 121 17.79 -18.17 2.39
N TRP A 122 17.68 -18.33 3.71
CA TRP A 122 16.90 -17.44 4.55
C TRP A 122 17.57 -16.08 4.71
N GLY A 123 16.81 -15.00 4.55
CA GLY A 123 17.30 -13.64 4.70
C GLY A 123 16.25 -12.69 5.26
N PHE A 124 16.70 -11.60 5.89
CA PHE A 124 15.85 -10.52 6.39
C PHE A 124 16.07 -9.22 5.60
N TRP A 125 16.58 -9.35 4.38
CA TRP A 125 17.00 -8.23 3.55
C TRP A 125 15.91 -7.82 2.57
N ALA A 126 15.92 -6.54 2.18
CA ALA A 126 14.98 -6.00 1.21
C ALA A 126 15.05 -6.74 -0.12
N ASP A 127 13.93 -7.31 -0.52
CA ASP A 127 13.72 -8.04 -1.77
C ASP A 127 12.23 -7.96 -2.09
N GLN A 128 11.86 -7.68 -3.34
CA GLN A 128 10.46 -7.50 -3.73
C GLN A 128 9.78 -8.81 -4.20
N THR A 129 10.50 -9.93 -4.21
CA THR A 129 10.01 -11.24 -4.73
C THR A 129 8.74 -11.70 -4.03
N ASP A 130 8.57 -11.44 -2.73
CA ASP A 130 7.37 -11.82 -1.98
C ASP A 130 6.11 -11.12 -2.52
N SER A 131 6.11 -9.80 -2.62
CA SER A 131 5.03 -8.96 -3.12
C SER A 131 4.76 -9.16 -4.61
N LEU A 132 5.82 -9.27 -5.42
CA LEU A 132 5.72 -9.49 -6.87
C LEU A 132 5.15 -10.86 -7.21
N SER A 133 5.37 -11.88 -6.38
CA SER A 133 4.71 -13.18 -6.51
C SER A 133 3.18 -13.08 -6.33
N GLN A 134 2.68 -11.99 -5.73
CA GLN A 134 1.25 -11.77 -5.51
C GLN A 134 0.60 -10.84 -6.54
N ARG A 135 1.32 -10.41 -7.58
CA ARG A 135 0.86 -9.38 -8.54
C ARG A 135 -0.42 -9.75 -9.30
N ASP A 136 -0.73 -11.04 -9.39
CA ASP A 136 -1.87 -11.58 -10.16
C ASP A 136 -3.07 -11.96 -9.27
N THR A 137 -3.00 -11.66 -7.96
CA THR A 137 -4.05 -11.98 -6.97
C THR A 137 -5.28 -11.07 -7.06
N GLY A 138 -5.15 -9.89 -7.69
CA GLY A 138 -6.21 -8.88 -7.75
C GLY A 138 -6.11 -7.81 -6.67
N TRP A 139 -4.95 -7.68 -6.02
CA TRP A 139 -4.64 -6.62 -5.07
C TRP A 139 -4.03 -5.39 -5.76
N LEU A 140 -4.40 -4.21 -5.29
CA LEU A 140 -3.66 -2.98 -5.59
C LEU A 140 -2.28 -3.08 -4.92
N GLN A 141 -1.22 -2.64 -5.58
CA GLN A 141 0.13 -2.67 -5.00
C GLN A 141 0.78 -1.29 -5.10
N PHE A 142 1.12 -0.72 -3.95
CA PHE A 142 1.80 0.57 -3.81
C PHE A 142 3.19 0.37 -3.24
N TYR A 143 4.23 0.87 -3.91
CA TYR A 143 5.63 0.75 -3.47
C TYR A 143 6.13 2.10 -2.97
N CYS A 144 6.47 2.17 -1.69
CA CYS A 144 6.85 3.42 -1.03
C CYS A 144 8.37 3.59 -0.98
N GLU A 145 8.83 4.83 -1.04
CA GLU A 145 10.24 5.21 -1.01
C GLU A 145 10.74 5.60 0.39
N SER A 146 9.85 6.01 1.30
CA SER A 146 10.19 6.56 2.62
C SER A 146 9.16 6.20 3.71
N ALA A 147 9.49 6.46 4.98
CA ALA A 147 8.56 6.27 6.09
C ALA A 147 7.37 7.25 6.02
N GLN A 148 7.61 8.48 5.59
CA GLN A 148 6.55 9.49 5.36
C GLN A 148 5.57 9.01 4.30
N GLU A 149 6.09 8.57 3.15
CA GLU A 149 5.26 8.09 2.06
C GLU A 149 4.49 6.81 2.45
N ALA A 150 5.10 5.92 3.24
CA ALA A 150 4.42 4.73 3.73
C ALA A 150 3.18 5.08 4.55
N LEU A 151 3.29 6.03 5.48
CA LEU A 151 2.16 6.52 6.27
C LEU A 151 1.07 7.11 5.37
N ASP A 152 1.45 8.05 4.51
CA ASP A 152 0.52 8.78 3.65
C ASP A 152 -0.16 7.82 2.64
N THR A 153 0.55 6.79 2.20
CA THR A 153 0.06 5.77 1.26
C THR A 153 -0.91 4.80 1.91
N VAL A 154 -0.73 4.41 3.18
CA VAL A 154 -1.73 3.58 3.89
C VAL A 154 -3.09 4.29 3.94
N LEU A 155 -3.11 5.59 4.23
CA LEU A 155 -4.35 6.37 4.26
C LEU A 155 -4.99 6.48 2.88
N GLN A 156 -4.20 6.76 1.85
CA GLN A 156 -4.67 6.78 0.45
C GLN A 156 -5.17 5.41 0.00
N ALA A 157 -4.50 4.33 0.39
CA ALA A 157 -4.84 2.96 0.03
C ALA A 157 -6.24 2.60 0.53
N TYR A 158 -6.63 2.99 1.76
CA TYR A 158 -8.01 2.81 2.24
C TYR A 158 -9.01 3.53 1.35
N ARG A 159 -8.79 4.82 1.06
CA ARG A 159 -9.70 5.62 0.23
C ARG A 159 -9.91 4.99 -1.15
N VAL A 160 -8.83 4.50 -1.77
CA VAL A 160 -8.90 3.85 -3.09
C VAL A 160 -9.56 2.47 -2.99
N ALA A 161 -9.09 1.62 -2.07
CA ALA A 161 -9.58 0.25 -1.88
C ALA A 161 -11.10 0.23 -1.61
N GLU A 162 -11.58 1.09 -0.72
CA GLU A 162 -13.00 1.19 -0.36
C GLU A 162 -13.86 1.69 -1.54
N ALA A 163 -13.32 2.58 -2.38
CA ALA A 163 -14.03 3.10 -3.55
C ALA A 163 -14.17 2.08 -4.68
N VAL A 164 -13.19 1.18 -4.85
CA VAL A 164 -13.20 0.18 -5.93
C VAL A 164 -13.54 -1.22 -5.45
N LEU A 165 -13.72 -1.42 -4.14
CA LEU A 165 -13.97 -2.72 -3.49
C LEU A 165 -12.94 -3.78 -3.88
N LEU A 166 -11.67 -3.40 -3.85
CA LEU A 166 -10.53 -4.31 -4.02
C LEU A 166 -9.55 -4.08 -2.86
N PRO A 167 -8.85 -5.14 -2.42
CA PRO A 167 -7.85 -5.00 -1.37
C PRO A 167 -6.57 -4.30 -1.88
N ALA A 168 -5.82 -3.71 -0.97
CA ALA A 168 -4.60 -2.96 -1.25
C ALA A 168 -3.42 -3.40 -0.38
N MET A 169 -2.27 -3.58 -1.02
CA MET A 169 -0.99 -3.91 -0.42
C MET A 169 -0.08 -2.68 -0.52
N VAL A 170 0.34 -2.16 0.63
CA VAL A 170 1.34 -1.10 0.72
C VAL A 170 2.68 -1.75 1.05
N VAL A 171 3.66 -1.58 0.18
CA VAL A 171 4.95 -2.26 0.22
C VAL A 171 6.02 -1.30 0.72
N ILE A 172 6.74 -1.71 1.77
CA ILE A 172 7.89 -1.00 2.32
C ILE A 172 9.08 -1.95 2.48
N GLU A 173 10.29 -1.47 2.16
CA GLU A 173 11.49 -2.30 2.14
C GLU A 173 12.01 -2.63 3.54
N ALA A 174 12.25 -3.92 3.77
CA ALA A 174 12.89 -4.43 4.98
C ALA A 174 14.22 -3.72 5.27
N MET A 175 14.41 -3.34 6.52
CA MET A 175 15.59 -2.65 7.07
C MET A 175 15.76 -1.21 6.55
N TYR A 176 15.72 -0.99 5.23
CA TYR A 176 15.94 0.31 4.61
C TYR A 176 14.85 1.33 4.93
N ILE A 177 13.58 0.95 4.82
CA ILE A 177 12.46 1.83 5.18
C ILE A 177 11.90 1.43 6.53
N SER A 178 11.71 0.12 6.74
CA SER A 178 11.01 -0.40 7.91
C SER A 178 11.69 -0.02 9.24
N HIS A 179 13.02 0.05 9.28
CA HIS A 179 13.80 0.25 10.51
C HIS A 179 14.62 1.56 10.54
N THR A 180 14.73 2.28 9.43
CA THR A 180 15.43 3.58 9.40
C THR A 180 14.56 4.65 10.04
N LEU A 181 15.13 5.42 10.98
CA LEU A 181 14.46 6.56 11.61
C LEU A 181 14.46 7.77 10.68
N GLU A 182 13.28 8.31 10.41
CA GLU A 182 13.06 9.50 9.61
C GLU A 182 12.12 10.49 10.32
N PRO A 183 12.25 11.80 10.07
CA PRO A 183 11.24 12.75 10.49
C PRO A 183 9.95 12.55 9.68
N VAL A 184 8.86 12.18 10.35
CA VAL A 184 7.54 11.93 9.76
C VAL A 184 6.51 12.90 10.33
N GLU A 185 5.75 13.53 9.45
CA GLU A 185 4.60 14.39 9.72
C GLU A 185 3.32 13.53 9.77
N VAL A 186 2.93 13.14 10.98
CA VAL A 186 1.72 12.38 11.25
C VAL A 186 0.52 13.34 11.22
N PRO A 187 -0.44 13.19 10.29
CA PRO A 187 -1.60 14.08 10.21
C PRO A 187 -2.50 13.93 11.43
N ASP A 188 -3.18 15.02 11.80
CA ASP A 188 -4.13 15.03 12.92
C ASP A 188 -5.39 14.20 12.61
N PRO A 189 -6.05 13.62 13.63
CA PRO A 189 -7.25 12.79 13.45
C PRO A 189 -8.37 13.47 12.66
N GLU A 190 -8.60 14.77 12.86
CA GLU A 190 -9.64 15.55 12.19
C GLU A 190 -9.37 15.69 10.69
N LEU A 191 -8.10 15.89 10.32
CA LEU A 191 -7.68 15.96 8.92
C LEU A 191 -7.91 14.60 8.25
N VAL A 192 -7.52 13.51 8.90
CA VAL A 192 -7.74 12.16 8.38
C VAL A 192 -9.23 11.83 8.32
N ALA A 193 -10.05 12.28 9.26
CA ALA A 193 -11.51 12.08 9.19
C ALA A 193 -12.16 12.82 8.01
N ALA A 194 -11.62 13.99 7.63
CA ALA A 194 -12.05 14.71 6.43
C ALA A 194 -11.61 14.02 5.13
N PHE A 195 -10.42 13.41 5.13
CA PHE A 195 -9.89 12.69 3.97
C PHE A 195 -10.51 11.29 3.79
N LEU A 196 -10.65 10.55 4.90
CA LEU A 196 -11.09 9.17 4.95
C LEU A 196 -12.35 9.07 5.82
N PRO A 197 -13.55 9.21 5.22
CA PRO A 197 -14.81 9.14 5.94
C PRO A 197 -15.04 7.74 6.56
N PRO A 198 -16.04 7.59 7.44
CA PRO A 198 -16.42 6.29 7.98
C PRO A 198 -16.73 5.28 6.87
N TYR A 199 -16.20 4.06 7.00
CA TYR A 199 -16.44 2.99 6.05
C TYR A 199 -17.89 2.47 6.21
N ALA A 200 -18.66 2.55 5.12
CA ALA A 200 -20.05 2.10 5.07
C ALA A 200 -20.32 1.37 3.74
N PRO A 201 -19.83 0.12 3.58
CA PRO A 201 -19.96 -0.60 2.32
C PRO A 201 -21.39 -1.05 2.08
N SER A 202 -21.81 -0.99 0.81
CA SER A 202 -23.08 -1.58 0.36
C SER A 202 -23.03 -3.11 0.31
N LEU A 203 -21.84 -3.68 0.08
CA LEU A 203 -21.62 -5.13 0.08
C LEU A 203 -21.12 -5.56 1.46
N ARG A 204 -22.04 -6.02 2.30
CA ARG A 204 -21.75 -6.52 3.64
C ARG A 204 -22.70 -7.63 4.07
N LEU A 205 -22.31 -8.40 5.08
CA LEU A 205 -23.17 -9.31 5.82
C LEU A 205 -24.15 -8.49 6.65
N ASP A 206 -25.44 -8.64 6.36
CA ASP A 206 -26.52 -7.96 7.05
C ASP A 206 -27.63 -8.96 7.35
N VAL A 207 -27.99 -9.12 8.63
CA VAL A 207 -29.05 -10.06 9.04
C VAL A 207 -30.44 -9.57 8.64
N THR A 208 -30.59 -8.27 8.39
CA THR A 208 -31.85 -7.67 7.95
C THR A 208 -32.04 -7.74 6.43
N GLU A 209 -30.95 -7.83 5.67
CA GLU A 209 -30.93 -8.02 4.23
C GLU A 209 -29.95 -9.15 3.84
N PRO A 210 -30.30 -10.43 4.09
CA PRO A 210 -29.38 -11.54 3.94
C PRO A 210 -29.00 -11.77 2.47
N ARG A 211 -27.70 -11.95 2.23
CA ARG A 211 -27.10 -12.24 0.91
C ARG A 211 -26.17 -13.45 1.01
N GLY A 212 -26.01 -14.18 -0.09
CA GLY A 212 -25.04 -15.28 -0.19
C GLY A 212 -23.65 -14.77 -0.58
N PHE A 213 -22.61 -15.26 0.11
CA PHE A 213 -21.21 -14.94 -0.15
C PHE A 213 -20.41 -16.22 -0.32
N GLY A 214 -19.41 -16.21 -1.22
CA GLY A 214 -18.46 -17.33 -1.39
C GLY A 214 -19.07 -18.63 -1.92
N GLY A 215 -20.28 -18.59 -2.50
CA GLY A 215 -20.91 -19.77 -3.11
C GLY A 215 -20.21 -20.23 -4.39
N THR A 216 -20.46 -21.48 -4.79
CA THR A 216 -19.98 -22.01 -6.07
C THR A 216 -20.65 -21.27 -7.23
N VAL A 217 -19.90 -21.03 -8.29
CA VAL A 217 -20.36 -20.26 -9.46
C VAL A 217 -20.18 -21.05 -10.75
N SER A 218 -21.07 -20.81 -11.71
CA SER A 218 -20.89 -21.31 -13.09
C SER A 218 -19.71 -20.62 -13.79
N PRO A 219 -19.16 -21.21 -14.87
CA PRO A 219 -18.13 -20.54 -15.67
C PRO A 219 -18.52 -19.15 -16.19
N ALA A 220 -19.80 -18.93 -16.50
CA ALA A 220 -20.32 -17.64 -16.95
C ALA A 220 -20.30 -16.59 -15.83
N GLN A 221 -20.73 -16.97 -14.62
CA GLN A 221 -20.65 -16.10 -13.44
C GLN A 221 -19.19 -15.81 -13.06
N TRP A 222 -18.30 -16.80 -13.12
CA TRP A 222 -16.87 -16.59 -12.89
C TRP A 222 -16.29 -15.55 -13.85
N ARG A 223 -16.57 -15.69 -15.16
CA ARG A 223 -16.18 -14.71 -16.18
C ARG A 223 -16.69 -13.30 -15.84
N ALA A 224 -17.96 -13.18 -15.44
CA ALA A 224 -18.55 -11.90 -15.06
C ALA A 224 -17.82 -11.27 -13.85
N THR A 225 -17.48 -12.05 -12.82
CA THR A 225 -16.69 -11.58 -11.68
C THR A 225 -15.31 -11.09 -12.10
N ARG A 226 -14.62 -11.80 -12.99
CA ARG A 226 -13.31 -11.37 -13.50
C ARG A 226 -13.39 -10.05 -14.29
N LEU A 227 -14.43 -9.88 -15.12
CA LEU A 227 -14.67 -8.62 -15.83
C LEU A 227 -14.97 -7.46 -14.87
N SER A 228 -15.74 -7.71 -13.81
CA SER A 228 -16.00 -6.72 -12.75
C SER A 228 -14.72 -6.32 -12.00
N MET A 229 -13.83 -7.28 -11.69
CA MET A 229 -12.52 -7.00 -11.08
C MET A 229 -11.62 -6.20 -12.02
N GLN A 230 -11.62 -6.51 -13.32
CA GLN A 230 -10.88 -5.75 -14.33
C GLN A 230 -11.36 -4.29 -14.41
N ALA A 231 -12.69 -4.07 -14.42
CA ALA A 231 -13.26 -2.73 -14.42
C ALA A 231 -12.88 -1.94 -13.14
N ALA A 232 -12.87 -2.61 -11.99
CA ALA A 232 -12.44 -2.01 -10.74
C ALA A 232 -10.94 -1.65 -10.72
N MET A 233 -10.08 -2.49 -11.32
CA MET A 233 -8.66 -2.17 -11.53
C MET A 233 -8.49 -0.95 -12.45
N ALA A 234 -9.25 -0.85 -13.54
CA ALA A 234 -9.20 0.34 -14.39
C ALA A 234 -9.63 1.62 -13.64
N LEU A 235 -10.73 1.55 -12.89
CA LEU A 235 -11.20 2.65 -12.05
C LEU A 235 -10.18 3.04 -10.96
N ALA A 236 -9.42 2.08 -10.43
CA ALA A 236 -8.42 2.36 -9.40
C ALA A 236 -7.35 3.35 -9.85
N LEU A 237 -6.98 3.37 -11.14
CA LEU A 237 -6.05 4.36 -11.68
C LEU A 237 -6.54 5.80 -11.45
N GLU A 238 -7.82 6.07 -11.77
CA GLU A 238 -8.45 7.38 -11.56
C GLU A 238 -8.56 7.71 -10.06
N ARG A 239 -8.92 6.71 -9.24
CA ARG A 239 -9.08 6.89 -7.79
C ARG A 239 -7.77 7.16 -7.07
N VAL A 240 -6.65 6.62 -7.55
CA VAL A 240 -5.31 6.91 -7.00
C VAL A 240 -4.96 8.39 -7.22
N ASP A 241 -5.18 8.92 -8.42
CA ASP A 241 -4.89 10.32 -8.72
C ASP A 241 -5.85 11.27 -7.97
N GLU A 242 -7.14 10.91 -7.86
CA GLU A 242 -8.10 11.67 -7.04
C GLU A 242 -7.69 11.70 -5.56
N ALA A 243 -7.31 10.54 -5.00
CA ALA A 243 -6.88 10.42 -3.61
C ALA A 243 -5.60 11.22 -3.36
N GLY A 244 -4.63 11.14 -4.26
CA GLY A 244 -3.38 11.88 -4.15
C GLY A 244 -3.56 13.40 -4.23
N ARG A 245 -4.42 13.89 -5.13
CA ARG A 245 -4.78 15.32 -5.21
C ARG A 245 -5.46 15.79 -3.93
N LEU A 246 -6.50 15.09 -3.47
CA LEU A 246 -7.22 15.47 -2.26
C LEU A 246 -6.31 15.44 -1.02
N TYR A 247 -5.43 14.44 -0.94
CA TYR A 247 -4.46 14.35 0.15
C TYR A 247 -3.51 15.56 0.13
N GLY A 248 -3.04 15.97 -1.05
CA GLY A 248 -2.24 17.18 -1.24
C GLY A 248 -2.96 18.47 -0.85
N GLU A 249 -4.24 18.61 -1.16
CA GLU A 249 -5.06 19.77 -0.76
C GLU A 249 -5.19 19.90 0.76
N LEU A 250 -5.22 18.77 1.48
CA LEU A 250 -5.38 18.74 2.93
C LEU A 250 -4.05 18.82 3.70
N THR A 251 -3.00 18.19 3.18
CA THR A 251 -1.72 18.02 3.90
C THR A 251 -0.57 18.83 3.33
N GLY A 252 -0.68 19.33 2.10
CA GLY A 252 0.43 19.89 1.32
C GLY A 252 1.29 18.83 0.61
N ARG A 253 1.03 17.53 0.82
CA ARG A 253 1.78 16.43 0.20
C ARG A 253 0.89 15.68 -0.79
N GLY A 254 1.04 15.99 -2.08
CA GLY A 254 0.32 15.31 -3.16
C GLY A 254 1.07 14.09 -3.66
N TYR A 255 0.33 13.10 -4.17
CA TYR A 255 0.91 11.89 -4.76
C TYR A 255 0.23 11.55 -6.08
N SER A 256 0.94 10.83 -6.93
CA SER A 256 0.44 10.29 -8.19
C SER A 256 0.81 8.82 -8.32
N ARG A 257 0.33 8.15 -9.37
CA ARG A 257 0.74 6.77 -9.72
C ARG A 257 2.22 6.62 -10.08
N LEU A 258 2.81 7.68 -10.63
CA LEU A 258 4.21 7.79 -11.05
C LEU A 258 4.73 9.17 -10.64
N GLU A 259 5.99 9.26 -10.25
CA GLU A 259 6.66 10.52 -9.94
C GLU A 259 7.89 10.70 -10.84
N ALA A 260 7.98 11.84 -11.53
CA ALA A 260 9.16 12.20 -12.30
C ALA A 260 10.10 13.09 -11.48
N TYR A 261 11.40 12.95 -11.69
CA TYR A 261 12.44 13.75 -11.05
C TYR A 261 13.55 14.08 -12.05
N ARG A 262 13.69 15.37 -12.39
CA ARG A 262 14.63 15.87 -13.39
C ARG A 262 14.56 15.08 -14.71
N ALA A 263 13.34 14.88 -15.20
CA ALA A 263 13.06 13.98 -16.33
C ALA A 263 12.84 14.72 -17.65
N GLU A 264 12.53 16.02 -17.59
CA GLU A 264 12.07 16.83 -18.71
C GLU A 264 13.11 16.99 -19.82
N ASP A 265 14.39 17.06 -19.45
CA ASP A 265 15.55 17.24 -20.32
C ASP A 265 16.53 16.04 -20.27
N ALA A 266 16.09 14.90 -19.74
CA ALA A 266 16.94 13.73 -19.56
C ALA A 266 17.12 12.93 -20.86
N GLU A 267 18.38 12.64 -21.22
CA GLU A 267 18.71 11.69 -22.30
C GLU A 267 18.62 10.23 -21.81
N LEU A 268 18.92 10.00 -20.52
CA LEU A 268 18.78 8.72 -19.84
C LEU A 268 17.77 8.84 -18.69
N LEU A 269 16.74 7.99 -18.69
CA LEU A 269 15.83 7.85 -17.54
C LEU A 269 16.11 6.56 -16.77
N LEU A 270 16.27 6.70 -15.46
CA LEU A 270 16.15 5.58 -14.53
C LEU A 270 14.67 5.34 -14.25
N MET A 271 14.24 4.09 -14.17
CA MET A 271 12.92 3.72 -13.66
C MET A 271 13.09 2.77 -12.49
N ALA A 272 12.42 3.07 -11.37
CA ALA A 272 12.55 2.30 -10.14
C ALA A 272 11.25 2.31 -9.33
N ALA A 273 11.09 1.34 -8.42
CA ALA A 273 9.99 1.29 -7.46
C ALA A 273 10.53 0.98 -6.06
N GLY A 274 9.88 1.54 -5.03
CA GLY A 274 10.28 1.33 -3.64
C GLY A 274 11.49 2.16 -3.20
N GLY A 275 12.16 1.72 -2.14
CA GLY A 275 13.25 2.45 -1.49
C GLY A 275 14.47 2.68 -2.38
N ILE A 276 14.72 1.83 -3.38
CA ILE A 276 15.81 2.06 -4.36
C ILE A 276 15.64 3.35 -5.17
N ALA A 277 14.41 3.86 -5.30
CA ALA A 277 14.15 5.15 -5.96
C ALA A 277 14.88 6.31 -5.24
N GLY A 278 14.98 6.28 -3.91
CA GLY A 278 15.71 7.28 -3.13
C GLY A 278 17.20 7.29 -3.46
N THR A 279 17.82 6.11 -3.57
CA THR A 279 19.21 5.98 -4.04
C THR A 279 19.37 6.47 -5.48
N CYS A 280 18.38 6.23 -6.34
CA CYS A 280 18.39 6.72 -7.71
C CYS A 280 18.33 8.26 -7.78
N ARG A 281 17.59 8.93 -6.88
CA ARG A 281 17.58 10.41 -6.81
C ARG A 281 18.96 10.98 -6.51
N GLU A 282 19.64 10.42 -5.51
CA GLU A 282 21.01 10.81 -5.17
C GLU A 282 21.98 10.58 -6.35
N ALA A 283 21.86 9.45 -7.04
CA ALA A 283 22.68 9.16 -8.22
C ALA A 283 22.40 10.14 -9.37
N VAL A 284 21.13 10.46 -9.62
CA VAL A 284 20.71 11.48 -10.60
C VAL A 284 21.34 12.84 -10.26
N ASP A 285 21.29 13.27 -9.00
CA ASP A 285 21.84 14.56 -8.60
C ASP A 285 23.36 14.65 -8.81
N ARG A 286 24.09 13.56 -8.50
CA ARG A 286 25.54 13.48 -8.74
C ARG A 286 25.88 13.52 -10.23
N LEU A 287 25.23 12.69 -11.06
CA LEU A 287 25.47 12.64 -12.50
C LEU A 287 25.10 13.96 -13.17
N ARG A 288 24.04 14.63 -12.71
CA ARG A 288 23.66 15.97 -13.17
C ARG A 288 24.70 17.02 -12.80
N ALA A 289 25.33 16.93 -11.62
CA ALA A 289 26.42 17.82 -11.24
C ALA A 289 27.68 17.62 -12.12
N GLU A 290 27.85 16.43 -12.70
CA GLU A 290 28.89 16.11 -13.69
C GLU A 290 28.50 16.50 -15.13
N GLY A 291 27.32 17.07 -15.34
CA GLY A 291 26.82 17.50 -16.66
C GLY A 291 26.15 16.39 -17.48
N ILE A 292 25.85 15.24 -16.88
CA ILE A 292 25.19 14.12 -17.56
C ILE A 292 23.66 14.26 -17.39
N PRO A 293 22.88 14.36 -18.48
CA PRO A 293 21.43 14.59 -18.43
C PRO A 293 20.66 13.30 -18.08
N VAL A 294 20.67 12.94 -16.79
CA VAL A 294 19.94 11.77 -16.26
C VAL A 294 18.72 12.19 -15.45
N GLY A 295 17.60 11.49 -15.60
CA GLY A 295 16.40 11.68 -14.77
C GLY A 295 15.91 10.38 -14.14
N LEU A 296 14.87 10.48 -13.32
CA LEU A 296 14.22 9.34 -12.67
C LEU A 296 12.71 9.40 -12.88
N VAL A 297 12.11 8.25 -13.16
CA VAL A 297 10.67 7.99 -13.06
C VAL A 297 10.45 6.91 -12.01
N LYS A 298 9.89 7.30 -10.87
CA LYS A 298 9.50 6.38 -9.80
C LYS A 298 8.10 5.85 -10.04
N LEU A 299 7.97 4.53 -10.05
CA LEU A 299 6.68 3.84 -10.06
C LEU A 299 6.19 3.65 -8.63
N ARG A 300 5.11 4.36 -8.27
CA ARG A 300 4.46 4.24 -6.96
C ARG A 300 3.34 3.19 -6.99
N LEU A 301 2.52 3.17 -8.04
CA LEU A 301 1.46 2.17 -8.23
C LEU A 301 1.92 1.07 -9.20
N PHE A 302 2.22 -0.13 -8.69
CA PHE A 302 2.64 -1.27 -9.51
C PHE A 302 1.46 -2.09 -10.05
N ARG A 303 0.37 -2.19 -9.27
CA ARG A 303 -0.89 -2.83 -9.67
C ARG A 303 -2.08 -1.96 -9.27
N PRO A 304 -3.01 -1.64 -10.20
CA PRO A 304 -2.93 -1.85 -11.65
C PRO A 304 -1.72 -1.13 -12.26
N PHE A 305 -1.09 -1.73 -13.27
CA PHE A 305 0.09 -1.14 -13.89
C PHE A 305 -0.32 0.05 -14.80
N PRO A 306 0.20 1.27 -14.58
CA PRO A 306 -0.20 2.46 -15.33
C PRO A 306 0.57 2.55 -16.67
N GLY A 307 0.34 1.59 -17.56
CA GLY A 307 1.15 1.41 -18.77
C GLY A 307 1.19 2.62 -19.71
N GLU A 308 0.06 3.28 -19.94
CA GLU A 308 0.00 4.49 -20.78
C GLU A 308 0.82 5.64 -20.19
N ASP A 309 0.82 5.78 -18.87
CA ASP A 309 1.58 6.84 -18.19
C ASP A 309 3.06 6.54 -18.13
N VAL A 310 3.44 5.26 -17.97
CA VAL A 310 4.83 4.82 -18.09
C VAL A 310 5.35 5.14 -19.49
N VAL A 311 4.61 4.77 -20.54
CA VAL A 311 4.99 5.08 -21.93
C VAL A 311 5.14 6.59 -22.11
N ARG A 312 4.17 7.39 -21.63
CA ARG A 312 4.20 8.85 -21.74
C ARG A 312 5.39 9.47 -21.00
N ALA A 313 5.69 9.00 -19.79
CA ALA A 313 6.77 9.53 -18.94
C ALA A 313 8.16 9.20 -19.51
N LEU A 314 8.28 8.08 -20.23
CA LEU A 314 9.55 7.61 -20.79
C LEU A 314 9.78 8.02 -22.26
N ALA A 315 8.74 8.52 -22.95
CA ALA A 315 8.75 8.72 -24.40
C ALA A 315 9.84 9.67 -24.92
N ALA A 316 10.28 10.63 -24.11
CA ALA A 316 11.24 11.64 -24.51
C ALA A 316 12.71 11.20 -24.35
N ALA A 317 12.98 10.13 -23.59
CA ALA A 317 14.34 9.69 -23.31
C ALA A 317 14.90 8.81 -24.43
N GLU A 318 16.18 8.97 -24.73
CA GLU A 318 16.88 8.09 -25.68
C GLU A 318 17.09 6.69 -25.11
N LYS A 319 17.32 6.61 -23.79
CA LYS A 319 17.61 5.38 -23.06
C LYS A 319 16.82 5.31 -21.78
N VAL A 320 16.39 4.10 -21.42
CA VAL A 320 15.76 3.81 -20.14
C VAL A 320 16.50 2.66 -19.46
N ALA A 321 16.86 2.84 -18.20
CA ALA A 321 17.40 1.80 -17.34
C ALA A 321 16.41 1.48 -16.22
N VAL A 322 15.84 0.27 -16.22
CA VAL A 322 14.93 -0.20 -15.18
C VAL A 322 15.75 -0.86 -14.07
N ILE A 323 15.58 -0.39 -12.84
CA ILE A 323 16.30 -0.87 -11.65
C ILE A 323 15.29 -1.57 -10.74
N ASP A 324 15.40 -2.89 -10.73
CA ASP A 324 14.55 -3.77 -9.92
C ASP A 324 15.31 -4.31 -8.71
N ARG A 325 14.63 -4.37 -7.56
CA ARG A 325 15.14 -5.01 -6.33
C ARG A 325 14.61 -6.44 -6.20
N ASN A 326 14.61 -7.16 -7.31
CA ASN A 326 14.21 -8.56 -7.42
C ASN A 326 14.93 -9.19 -8.62
N CYS A 327 15.05 -10.51 -8.60
CA CYS A 327 15.51 -11.29 -9.75
C CYS A 327 14.56 -12.48 -9.91
N SER A 328 13.77 -12.47 -10.99
CA SER A 328 12.91 -13.61 -11.32
C SER A 328 13.77 -14.69 -11.97
N VAL A 329 13.95 -15.82 -11.27
CA VAL A 329 14.70 -17.00 -11.74
C VAL A 329 13.79 -18.22 -11.87
#